data_AF-A0A4Y7RL07-F1
#
_entry.id   AF-A0A4Y7RL07-F1
#
_cell.length_a   1.000
_cell.length_b   1.000
_cell.length_c   1.000
_cell.angle_alpha   90.00
_cell.angle_beta   90.00
_cell.angle_gamma   90.00
#
_symmetry.space_group_name_H-M   'P 1'
#
loop_
_entity.id
_entity.type
_entity.pdbx_description
1 polymer ?
#
loop_
_entity_poly.entity_id
_entity_poly.type
_entity_poly.pdbx_seq_one_letter_code
_entity_poly.pdbx_strand_id
1 'polypeptide(L)'
;MKRKRYPQDFKEQLVKEAQEVGNALSVAKRHGISEKSLYRWIQESKYKAWKETDGNAKKVAAYIPSPQEFKQIEKENNTLKKLLGEKDLEISILRDLVKKTRPGYPTE
;
A
#
# COMPACT_ATOMS: atom_id res chain seq x y z
N MET A 1 29.18 14.15 -25.45
CA MET A 1 29.38 12.73 -25.09
C MET A 1 28.32 11.87 -25.78
N LYS A 2 28.73 10.84 -26.55
CA LYS A 2 27.77 9.88 -27.14
C LYS A 2 27.21 8.98 -26.03
N ARG A 3 25.89 8.98 -25.84
CA ARG A 3 25.22 8.08 -24.90
C ARG A 3 25.28 6.66 -25.44
N LYS A 4 26.00 5.75 -24.77
CA LYS A 4 25.93 4.32 -25.07
C LYS A 4 24.52 3.83 -24.76
N ARG A 5 23.81 3.30 -25.77
CA ARG A 5 22.50 2.69 -25.61
C ARG A 5 22.67 1.19 -25.54
N TYR A 6 22.18 0.58 -24.47
CA TYR A 6 22.19 -0.87 -24.30
C TYR A 6 20.82 -1.45 -24.68
N PRO A 7 20.78 -2.58 -25.40
CA PRO A 7 19.54 -3.34 -25.64
C PRO A 7 18.84 -3.69 -24.33
N GLN A 8 17.52 -3.86 -24.38
CA GLN A 8 16.73 -4.12 -23.18
C GLN A 8 17.03 -5.50 -22.60
N ASP A 9 17.07 -6.54 -23.44
CA ASP A 9 17.39 -7.92 -23.04
C ASP A 9 18.75 -8.03 -22.35
N PHE A 10 19.73 -7.29 -22.84
CA PHE A 10 21.07 -7.23 -22.25
C PHE A 10 21.05 -6.64 -20.84
N LYS A 11 20.28 -5.57 -20.60
CA LYS A 11 20.14 -5.02 -19.24
C LYS A 11 19.48 -6.02 -18.30
N GLU A 12 18.48 -6.75 -18.78
CA GLU A 12 17.72 -7.72 -17.98
C GLU A 12 18.59 -8.92 -17.60
N GLN A 13 19.38 -9.43 -18.55
CA GLN A 13 20.35 -10.50 -18.30
C GLN A 13 21.36 -10.10 -17.22
N LEU A 14 21.92 -8.89 -17.30
CA LEU A 14 22.91 -8.44 -16.32
C LEU A 14 22.31 -8.15 -14.95
N VAL A 15 21.08 -7.65 -14.88
CA VAL A 15 20.36 -7.47 -13.62
C VAL A 15 20.13 -8.84 -12.96
N LYS A 16 19.72 -9.85 -13.72
CA LYS A 16 19.53 -11.22 -13.22
C LYS A 16 20.84 -11.82 -12.72
N GLU A 17 21.91 -11.73 -13.51
CA GLU A 17 23.24 -12.21 -13.10
C GLU A 17 23.74 -11.48 -11.84
N ALA A 18 23.52 -10.18 -11.72
CA ALA A 18 23.89 -9.42 -10.52
C ALA A 18 23.09 -9.82 -9.28
N GLN A 19 21.83 -10.25 -9.43
CA GLN A 19 21.01 -10.77 -8.35
C GLN A 19 21.43 -12.18 -7.92
N GLU A 20 21.76 -13.06 -8.88
CA GLU A 20 22.22 -14.43 -8.63
C GLU A 20 23.61 -14.46 -7.95
N VAL A 21 24.53 -13.61 -8.42
CA VAL A 21 25.90 -13.54 -7.88
C VAL A 21 25.96 -12.72 -6.58
N GLY A 22 24.96 -11.88 -6.31
CA GLY A 22 24.93 -10.97 -5.16
C GLY A 22 25.99 -9.85 -5.20
N ASN A 23 26.74 -9.72 -6.30
CA ASN A 23 27.81 -8.74 -6.46
C ASN A 23 27.73 -8.03 -7.82
N ALA A 24 27.04 -6.89 -7.83
CA ALA A 24 26.88 -6.06 -9.02
C ALA A 24 28.20 -5.46 -9.53
N LEU A 25 29.18 -5.20 -8.66
CA LEU A 25 30.46 -4.60 -9.06
C LEU A 25 31.28 -5.55 -9.95
N SER A 26 31.32 -6.83 -9.57
CA SER A 26 32.02 -7.87 -10.34
C SER A 26 31.39 -8.06 -11.73
N VAL A 27 30.06 -8.12 -11.78
CA VAL A 27 29.29 -8.27 -13.02
C VAL A 27 29.49 -7.05 -13.94
N ALA A 28 29.45 -5.83 -13.39
CA ALA A 28 29.70 -4.61 -14.15
C ALA A 28 31.10 -4.59 -14.79
N LYS A 29 32.13 -5.00 -14.05
CA LYS A 29 33.51 -5.08 -14.54
C LYS A 29 33.68 -6.13 -15.64
N ARG A 30 33.10 -7.33 -15.46
CA ARG A 30 33.13 -8.42 -16.46
C ARG A 30 32.51 -8.02 -17.79
N HIS A 31 31.43 -7.24 -17.76
CA HIS A 31 30.71 -6.80 -18.95
C HIS A 31 31.10 -5.41 -19.44
N GLY A 32 32.12 -4.78 -18.85
CA GLY A 32 32.63 -3.47 -19.27
C GLY A 32 31.62 -2.31 -19.11
N ILE A 33 30.71 -2.42 -18.14
CA ILE A 33 29.68 -1.43 -17.84
C ILE A 33 30.05 -0.66 -16.58
N SER A 34 29.70 0.62 -16.54
CA SER A 34 29.81 1.40 -15.30
C SER A 34 28.91 0.80 -14.22
N GLU A 35 29.45 0.60 -13.03
CA GLU A 35 28.73 0.11 -11.84
C GLU A 35 27.45 0.92 -11.58
N LYS A 36 27.53 2.26 -11.71
CA LYS A 36 26.38 3.17 -11.58
C LYS A 36 25.22 2.83 -12.52
N SER A 37 25.50 2.41 -13.76
CA SER A 37 24.44 2.04 -14.71
C SER A 37 23.77 0.73 -14.32
N LEU A 38 24.56 -0.26 -13.85
CA LEU A 38 24.00 -1.54 -13.43
C LEU A 38 23.15 -1.40 -12.16
N TYR A 39 23.61 -0.65 -11.15
CA TYR A 39 22.77 -0.33 -9.98
C TYR A 39 21.49 0.40 -10.35
N ARG A 40 21.55 1.31 -11.33
CA ARG A 40 20.35 1.98 -11.83
C ARG A 40 19.38 1.00 -12.46
N TRP A 41 19.85 0.05 -13.26
CA TRP A 41 18.99 -0.98 -13.87
C TRP A 41 18.41 -1.95 -12.84
N ILE A 42 19.17 -2.32 -11.81
CA ILE A 42 18.68 -3.14 -10.67
C ILE A 42 17.58 -2.38 -9.92
N GLN A 43 17.72 -1.07 -9.76
CA GLN A 43 16.69 -0.25 -9.13
C GLN A 43 15.46 -0.11 -10.04
N GLU A 44 15.64 0.15 -11.33
CA GLU A 44 14.57 0.20 -12.33
C GLU A 44 13.82 -1.15 -12.46
N SER A 45 14.50 -2.28 -12.28
CA SER A 45 13.87 -3.62 -12.34
C SER A 45 12.97 -3.92 -11.14
N LYS A 46 13.26 -3.39 -9.95
CA LYS A 46 12.34 -3.49 -8.79
C LYS A 46 11.00 -2.82 -9.07
N TYR A 47 11.02 -1.73 -9.85
CA TYR A 47 9.81 -1.02 -10.28
C TYR A 47 9.24 -1.55 -11.60
N LYS A 48 9.81 -2.59 -12.23
CA LYS A 48 9.20 -3.22 -13.42
C LYS A 48 7.83 -3.78 -13.12
N ALA A 49 7.58 -4.30 -11.91
CA ALA A 49 6.25 -4.68 -11.46
C ALA A 49 5.21 -3.54 -11.56
N TRP A 50 5.67 -2.28 -11.57
CA TRP A 50 4.84 -1.07 -11.72
C TRP A 50 4.77 -0.52 -13.16
N LYS A 51 5.65 -1.01 -14.05
CA LYS A 51 5.67 -0.69 -15.49
C LYS A 51 5.01 -1.75 -16.36
N GLU A 52 4.99 -3.01 -15.93
CA GLU A 52 4.29 -4.12 -16.58
C GLU A 52 2.81 -4.23 -16.15
N THR A 53 2.37 -3.46 -15.16
CA THR A 53 0.93 -3.24 -14.96
C THR A 53 0.39 -2.46 -16.15
N ASP A 54 -0.37 -3.14 -16.99
CA ASP A 54 -1.11 -2.59 -18.12
C ASP A 54 -1.72 -1.23 -17.73
N GLY A 55 -1.68 -0.24 -18.65
CA GLY A 55 -2.35 1.04 -18.43
C GLY A 55 -3.85 0.88 -18.14
N ASN A 56 -4.44 -0.26 -18.51
CA ASN A 56 -5.78 -0.66 -18.11
C ASN A 56 -5.93 -1.04 -16.63
N ALA A 57 -4.88 -1.57 -15.97
CA ALA A 57 -4.88 -1.81 -14.52
C ALA A 57 -4.74 -0.51 -13.70
N LYS A 58 -4.31 0.59 -14.34
CA LYS A 58 -4.30 1.94 -13.74
C LYS A 58 -5.65 2.64 -13.82
N LYS A 59 -6.57 2.13 -14.64
CA LYS A 59 -7.97 2.54 -14.61
C LYS A 59 -8.66 1.72 -13.53
N VAL A 60 -8.51 2.12 -12.27
CA VAL A 60 -9.56 1.81 -11.31
C VAL A 60 -10.78 2.54 -11.86
N ALA A 61 -11.65 1.81 -12.57
CA ALA A 61 -12.92 2.36 -12.99
C ALA A 61 -13.55 2.95 -11.73
N ALA A 62 -13.83 4.25 -11.76
CA ALA A 62 -14.50 4.88 -10.63
C ALA A 62 -15.74 4.04 -10.33
N TYR A 63 -15.83 3.49 -9.11
CA TYR A 63 -16.99 2.70 -8.72
C TYR A 63 -18.18 3.64 -8.72
N ILE A 64 -19.05 3.49 -9.71
CA ILE A 64 -20.30 4.23 -9.84
C ILE A 64 -21.39 3.23 -9.45
N PRO A 65 -21.87 3.24 -8.20
CA PRO A 65 -22.94 2.36 -7.78
C PRO A 65 -24.19 2.66 -8.61
N SER A 66 -24.93 1.62 -8.95
CA SER A 66 -26.27 1.80 -9.51
C SER A 66 -27.18 2.52 -8.51
N PRO A 67 -28.26 3.20 -8.95
CA PRO A 67 -29.20 3.84 -8.04
C PRO A 67 -29.81 2.90 -6.98
N GLN A 68 -29.90 1.60 -7.28
CA GLN A 68 -30.39 0.59 -6.34
C GLN A 68 -29.35 0.24 -5.28
N GLU A 69 -28.11 -0.01 -5.70
CA GLU A 69 -26.99 -0.22 -4.77
C GLU A 69 -26.75 0.99 -3.88
N PHE A 70 -26.86 2.20 -4.43
CA PHE A 70 -26.74 3.43 -3.67
C PHE A 70 -27.80 3.53 -2.56
N LYS A 71 -29.06 3.23 -2.87
CA LYS A 71 -30.14 3.17 -1.87
C LYS A 71 -29.91 2.11 -0.80
N GLN A 72 -29.37 0.95 -1.19
CA GLN A 72 -29.05 -0.12 -0.25
C GLN A 72 -27.92 0.31 0.70
N ILE A 73 -26.85 0.88 0.16
CA ILE A 73 -25.71 1.42 0.93
C ILE A 73 -26.19 2.53 1.87
N GLU A 74 -27.05 3.43 1.42
CA GLU A 74 -27.62 4.49 2.25
C GLU A 74 -28.44 3.93 3.42
N LYS A 75 -29.26 2.90 3.16
CA LYS A 75 -30.05 2.20 4.19
C LYS A 75 -29.15 1.51 5.22
N GLU A 76 -28.11 0.83 4.75
CA GLU A 76 -27.11 0.20 5.63
C GLU A 76 -26.38 1.26 6.47
N ASN A 77 -25.97 2.36 5.86
CA ASN A 77 -25.31 3.47 6.54
C ASN A 77 -26.19 4.07 7.66
N ASN A 78 -27.48 4.28 7.38
CA ASN A 78 -28.43 4.77 8.37
C ASN A 78 -28.62 3.79 9.54
N THR A 79 -28.65 2.49 9.23
CA THR A 79 -28.77 1.43 10.26
C THR A 79 -27.53 1.39 11.15
N LEU A 80 -26.34 1.48 10.54
CA LEU A 80 -25.06 1.49 11.26
C LEU A 80 -24.92 2.74 12.14
N LYS A 81 -25.28 3.93 11.62
CA LYS A 81 -25.28 5.17 12.40
C LYS A 81 -26.19 5.10 13.62
N LYS A 82 -27.38 4.51 13.47
CA LYS A 82 -28.32 4.32 14.58
C LYS A 82 -27.74 3.38 15.65
N LEU A 83 -27.23 2.22 15.24
CA LEU A 83 -26.62 1.26 16.14
C LEU A 83 -25.42 1.86 16.88
N LEU A 84 -24.59 2.63 16.18
CA LEU A 84 -23.46 3.34 16.77
C LEU A 84 -23.92 4.34 17.84
N GLY A 85 -24.93 5.15 17.54
CA GLY A 85 -25.49 6.10 18.52
C GLY A 85 -26.08 5.42 19.76
N GLU A 86 -26.76 4.28 19.58
CA GLU A 86 -27.26 3.47 20.70
C GLU A 86 -26.12 2.95 21.58
N LYS A 87 -25.03 2.48 20.95
CA LYS A 87 -23.83 1.99 21.66
C LYS A 87 -23.08 3.11 22.38
N ASP A 88 -22.95 4.28 21.76
CA ASP A 88 -22.32 5.44 22.41
C ASP A 88 -23.12 5.93 23.61
N LEU A 89 -24.45 5.91 23.52
CA LEU A 89 -25.34 6.23 24.64
C LEU A 89 -25.20 5.23 25.77
N GLU A 90 -25.19 3.93 25.47
CA GLU A 90 -24.95 2.85 26.44
C GLU A 90 -23.62 3.05 27.17
N ILE A 91 -22.53 3.32 26.42
CA ILE A 91 -21.21 3.61 26.99
C ILE A 91 -21.23 4.86 27.88
N SER A 92 -21.93 5.92 27.45
CA SER A 92 -22.06 7.15 28.23
C SER A 92 -22.74 6.89 29.57
N ILE A 93 -23.85 6.16 29.58
CA ILE A 93 -24.58 5.77 30.80
C ILE A 93 -23.68 4.91 31.70
N LEU A 94 -23.00 3.90 31.15
CA LEU A 94 -22.12 3.03 31.92
C LEU A 94 -20.96 3.82 32.56
N ARG A 95 -20.36 4.76 31.83
CA ARG A 95 -19.32 5.65 32.38
C ARG A 95 -19.85 6.52 33.51
N ASP A 96 -21.04 7.06 33.37
CA ASP A 96 -21.68 7.87 34.41
C ASP A 96 -22.02 7.05 35.66
N LEU A 97 -22.44 5.79 35.50
CA LEU A 97 -22.65 4.87 36.63
C LEU A 97 -21.34 4.56 37.36
N VAL A 98 -20.26 4.25 36.64
CA VAL A 98 -18.94 4.03 37.23
C VAL A 98 -18.47 5.27 38.00
N LYS A 99 -18.63 6.47 37.42
CA LYS A 99 -18.30 7.74 38.10
C LYS A 99 -19.15 8.00 39.33
N LYS A 100 -20.42 7.58 39.33
CA LYS A 100 -21.33 7.71 40.48
C LYS A 100 -21.04 6.69 41.58
N THR A 101 -20.14 5.73 41.37
CA THR A 101 -19.79 4.73 42.38
C THR A 101 -18.75 5.29 43.36
N ARG A 102 -19.27 5.84 44.47
CA ARG A 102 -18.66 6.18 45.78
C ARG A 102 -17.69 7.37 45.90
N PRO A 103 -18.20 8.59 46.15
CA PRO A 103 -17.62 9.52 47.11
C PRO A 103 -18.34 9.36 48.46
N GLY A 104 -17.82 8.52 49.37
CA GLY A 104 -18.30 8.51 50.77
C GLY A 104 -18.54 7.16 51.40
N TYR A 105 -17.55 6.26 51.40
CA TYR A 105 -17.46 5.29 52.49
C TYR A 105 -16.38 5.80 53.46
N PRO A 106 -16.69 6.05 54.75
CA PRO A 106 -15.66 6.19 55.76
C PRO A 106 -14.91 4.86 55.80
N THR A 107 -13.61 4.91 55.54
CA THR A 107 -12.69 3.86 55.94
C THR A 107 -12.53 3.97 57.44
N GLU A 108 -13.13 3.04 58.18
CA GLU A 108 -12.70 2.69 59.54
C GLU A 108 -11.38 1.91 59.48
#